data_AF-A0A1F8V1C3-F1
#
_entry.id   AF-A0A1F8V1C3-F1
#
_cell.length_a   1.000
_cell.length_b   1.000
_cell.length_c   1.000
_cell.angle_alpha   90.00
_cell.angle_beta   90.00
_cell.angle_gamma   90.00
#
_symmetry.space_group_name_H-M   'P 1'
#
loop_
_entity.id
_entity.type
_entity.pdbx_description
1 polymer ?
#
loop_
_entity_poly.entity_id
_entity_poly.type
_entity_poly.pdbx_seq_one_letter_code
_entity_poly.pdbx_strand_id
1 'polypeptide(L)'
;MRINWKKGLQKDIDSFQLPDKEKMLSFYQPDTAHKKAKMQWKKALAVCSCFLIIIVGISGFAINAEAREYKAAVQFFEENDLSTEGFTRSEIKKIYKDIDMGVFSYEKTIEILNKISVEMYSVELESQDTESLEKLWSLRNFYMEYKNGNAENGMKFKFTVSDETIGSSYKTNFEKYEGNKLVWSTTLEHALTDENYIVSDTGIVITGTAAENDSDWSGIIILLDTSGSLKWEKEFKANSSYHKAIISNDNIYVFGNSYEGEGSDRKWNLCINKYDIDGNLISATETVRENSFRVKAAGFINDLYLVKITSSDNDQLITVSPQGEIQQEIKYSLDGKAYTVKDILNYNGKVYLSTVLLNEATEDFYKEFTELKKKYDEECQRSGKDEIDMPQEYYDRLLDLFTNQYSSALLVCDSEMVITKVFSVEGTVCGELAVSDDGGLLWIIHRIDAVKPQYLLSSCMANIYLTEFTFRMDPSGYLIDKSEDENHVQWDQWLYQ
;
A
#
# COMPACT_ATOMS: atom_id res chain seq x y z
N MET A 1 -3.77 2.12 -75.53
CA MET A 1 -4.04 3.41 -74.87
C MET A 1 -3.70 3.25 -73.40
N ARG A 2 -2.52 3.71 -72.97
CA ARG A 2 -2.06 3.74 -71.56
C ARG A 2 -1.86 5.21 -71.20
N ILE A 3 -2.60 5.71 -70.22
CA ILE A 3 -2.51 7.10 -69.77
C ILE A 3 -1.33 7.25 -68.82
N ASN A 4 -0.67 8.39 -68.98
CA ASN A 4 0.72 8.67 -68.68
C ASN A 4 0.79 9.58 -67.44
N TRP A 5 0.98 9.02 -66.24
CA TRP A 5 1.12 9.77 -64.99
C TRP A 5 2.58 10.14 -64.63
N LYS A 6 3.56 9.77 -65.48
CA LYS A 6 4.99 10.01 -65.19
C LYS A 6 5.58 11.31 -65.74
N LYS A 7 4.81 12.15 -66.45
CA LYS A 7 5.31 13.42 -67.01
C LYS A 7 5.01 14.68 -66.16
N GLY A 8 4.24 14.54 -65.07
CA GLY A 8 3.93 15.67 -64.17
C GLY A 8 4.97 15.88 -63.06
N LEU A 9 5.48 14.81 -62.44
CA LEU A 9 6.38 14.92 -61.28
C LEU A 9 7.86 15.20 -61.62
N GLN A 10 8.28 15.00 -62.87
CA GLN A 10 9.67 15.25 -63.27
C GLN A 10 9.98 16.75 -63.45
N LYS A 11 8.95 17.60 -63.58
CA LYS A 11 9.13 19.03 -63.86
C LYS A 11 9.28 19.89 -62.60
N ASP A 12 8.90 19.37 -61.43
CA ASP A 12 8.97 20.10 -60.16
C ASP A 12 10.23 19.78 -59.34
N ILE A 13 10.93 18.67 -59.66
CA ILE A 13 12.22 18.31 -59.04
C ILE A 13 13.41 19.06 -59.68
N ASP A 14 13.26 19.55 -60.91
CA ASP A 14 14.30 20.35 -61.59
C ASP A 14 14.40 21.80 -61.08
N SER A 15 13.59 22.19 -60.08
CA SER A 15 13.60 23.52 -59.47
C SER A 15 14.42 23.64 -58.17
N PHE A 16 14.95 22.53 -57.65
CA PHE A 16 15.82 22.52 -56.47
C PHE A 16 17.29 22.28 -56.86
N GLN A 17 18.13 23.30 -56.66
CA GLN A 17 19.58 23.15 -56.80
C GLN A 17 20.14 22.42 -55.58
N LEU A 18 20.56 21.16 -55.75
CA LEU A 18 21.38 20.43 -54.79
C LEU A 18 22.75 20.10 -55.42
N PRO A 19 23.87 20.22 -54.68
CA PRO A 19 25.20 19.92 -55.19
C PRO A 19 25.38 18.41 -55.47
N ASP A 20 26.20 18.06 -56.47
CA ASP A 20 26.71 16.70 -56.77
C ASP A 20 25.72 15.65 -57.35
N LYS A 21 24.75 16.06 -58.18
CA LYS A 21 23.82 15.18 -58.93
C LYS A 21 24.52 14.21 -59.91
N GLU A 22 25.69 14.56 -60.44
CA GLU A 22 26.40 13.76 -61.46
C GLU A 22 27.20 12.57 -60.90
N LYS A 23 27.64 12.62 -59.63
CA LYS A 23 28.36 11.50 -58.98
C LYS A 23 27.47 10.30 -58.66
N MET A 24 26.16 10.52 -58.51
CA MET A 24 25.21 9.47 -58.11
C MET A 24 24.68 8.65 -59.30
N LEU A 25 24.82 9.14 -60.53
CA LEU A 25 24.33 8.45 -61.74
C LEU A 25 25.36 7.49 -62.36
N SER A 26 26.63 7.55 -61.96
CA SER A 26 27.71 6.72 -62.53
C SER A 26 27.82 5.31 -61.92
N PHE A 27 27.03 4.96 -60.91
CA PHE A 27 27.01 3.62 -60.30
C PHE A 27 26.03 2.63 -60.96
N TYR A 28 25.27 3.07 -61.97
CA TYR A 28 24.26 2.24 -62.65
C TYR A 28 24.56 2.09 -64.15
N GLN A 29 25.56 1.26 -64.51
CA GLN A 29 25.60 0.63 -65.83
C GLN A 29 26.05 -0.84 -65.73
N PRO A 30 25.36 -1.78 -66.40
CA PRO A 30 25.70 -3.20 -66.41
C PRO A 30 26.57 -3.56 -67.62
N ASP A 31 27.64 -4.34 -67.40
CA ASP A 31 28.50 -4.85 -68.49
C ASP A 31 28.05 -6.24 -68.97
N THR A 32 28.00 -6.41 -70.30
CA THR A 32 27.65 -7.64 -71.01
C THR A 32 28.86 -8.22 -71.74
N ALA A 33 29.17 -9.52 -71.60
CA ALA A 33 29.81 -10.33 -72.66
C ALA A 33 29.86 -11.85 -72.36
N HIS A 34 29.73 -12.63 -73.44
CA HIS A 34 29.38 -14.06 -73.56
C HIS A 34 30.47 -15.12 -73.24
N LYS A 35 30.04 -16.36 -72.88
CA LYS A 35 30.43 -17.62 -73.57
C LYS A 35 29.59 -18.84 -73.14
N LYS A 36 29.10 -19.62 -74.12
CA LYS A 36 28.45 -20.93 -73.96
C LYS A 36 29.49 -22.03 -73.66
N ALA A 37 29.26 -22.85 -72.63
CA ALA A 37 29.88 -24.16 -72.49
C ALA A 37 28.87 -25.18 -71.92
N LYS A 38 28.73 -26.31 -72.61
CA LYS A 38 27.86 -27.44 -72.24
C LYS A 38 28.51 -28.24 -71.09
N MET A 39 27.72 -28.49 -70.06
CA MET A 39 27.64 -29.72 -69.24
C MET A 39 28.72 -30.00 -68.18
N GLN A 40 28.36 -29.76 -66.90
CA GLN A 40 28.70 -30.63 -65.75
C GLN A 40 27.49 -30.75 -64.80
N TRP A 41 26.43 -31.44 -65.25
CA TRP A 41 25.17 -31.64 -64.48
C TRP A 41 25.35 -32.34 -63.12
N LYS A 42 26.50 -32.96 -62.84
CA LYS A 42 26.80 -33.58 -61.54
C LYS A 42 27.32 -32.60 -60.47
N LYS A 43 27.76 -31.38 -60.86
CA LYS A 43 28.16 -30.32 -59.91
C LYS A 43 27.04 -29.31 -59.62
N ALA A 44 26.05 -29.20 -60.52
CA ALA A 44 24.86 -28.39 -60.30
C ALA A 44 23.93 -28.97 -59.22
N LEU A 45 23.90 -30.31 -59.06
CA LEU A 45 23.04 -30.95 -58.06
C LEU A 45 23.49 -30.69 -56.61
N ALA A 46 24.80 -30.60 -56.35
CA ALA A 46 25.34 -30.34 -55.00
C ALA A 46 25.21 -28.87 -54.57
N VAL A 47 25.27 -27.93 -55.52
CA VAL A 47 25.12 -26.49 -55.26
C VAL A 47 23.65 -26.14 -54.96
N CYS A 48 22.69 -26.81 -55.61
CA CYS A 48 21.26 -26.63 -55.30
C CYS A 48 20.86 -27.17 -53.91
N SER A 49 21.51 -28.22 -53.40
CA SER A 49 21.29 -28.71 -52.03
C SER A 49 21.79 -27.73 -50.97
N CYS A 50 22.92 -27.07 -51.22
CA CYS A 50 23.49 -26.08 -50.29
C CYS A 50 22.68 -24.77 -50.27
N PHE A 51 22.12 -24.33 -51.40
CA PHE A 51 21.25 -23.15 -51.45
C PHE A 51 19.90 -23.37 -50.76
N LEU A 52 19.33 -24.59 -50.79
CA LEU A 52 18.11 -24.90 -50.03
C LEU A 52 18.35 -24.96 -48.52
N ILE A 53 19.52 -25.45 -48.07
CA ILE A 53 19.91 -25.44 -46.65
C ILE A 53 20.20 -24.01 -46.16
N ILE A 54 20.73 -23.13 -47.02
CA ILE A 54 20.96 -21.72 -46.69
C ILE A 54 19.66 -20.91 -46.73
N ILE A 55 18.71 -21.20 -47.63
CA ILE A 55 17.39 -20.52 -47.66
C ILE A 55 16.50 -20.95 -46.50
N VAL A 56 16.49 -22.24 -46.13
CA VAL A 56 15.84 -22.74 -44.90
C VAL A 56 16.59 -22.30 -43.64
N GLY A 57 17.92 -22.15 -43.72
CA GLY A 57 18.77 -21.64 -42.64
C GLY A 57 18.59 -20.14 -42.38
N ILE A 58 18.41 -19.31 -43.42
CA ILE A 58 18.18 -17.85 -43.29
C ILE A 58 16.72 -17.56 -42.90
N SER A 59 15.74 -18.31 -43.40
CA SER A 59 14.36 -18.22 -42.91
C SER A 59 14.23 -18.79 -41.51
N GLY A 60 14.95 -19.87 -41.16
CA GLY A 60 15.08 -20.37 -39.79
C GLY A 60 15.77 -19.39 -38.84
N PHE A 61 16.81 -18.68 -39.27
CA PHE A 61 17.48 -17.64 -38.47
C PHE A 61 16.61 -16.40 -38.29
N ALA A 62 15.89 -15.96 -39.33
CA ALA A 62 14.95 -14.86 -39.24
C ALA A 62 13.73 -15.21 -38.37
N ILE A 63 13.20 -16.43 -38.48
CA ILE A 63 12.11 -16.94 -37.63
C ILE A 63 12.61 -17.16 -36.20
N ASN A 64 13.85 -17.60 -35.99
CA ASN A 64 14.42 -17.81 -34.65
C ASN A 64 14.81 -16.48 -33.99
N ALA A 65 15.31 -15.50 -34.75
CA ALA A 65 15.50 -14.14 -34.28
C ALA A 65 14.16 -13.46 -33.98
N GLU A 66 13.15 -13.67 -34.83
CA GLU A 66 11.80 -13.17 -34.63
C GLU A 66 11.11 -13.81 -33.42
N ALA A 67 11.27 -15.13 -33.23
CA ALA A 67 10.75 -15.86 -32.09
C ALA A 67 11.49 -15.47 -30.80
N ARG A 68 12.80 -15.22 -30.87
CA ARG A 68 13.58 -14.71 -29.74
C ARG A 68 13.19 -13.29 -29.36
N GLU A 69 12.99 -12.41 -30.34
CA GLU A 69 12.53 -11.04 -30.12
C GLU A 69 11.10 -11.01 -29.57
N TYR A 70 10.20 -11.84 -30.12
CA TYR A 70 8.84 -11.98 -29.58
C TYR A 70 8.86 -12.57 -28.17
N LYS A 71 9.71 -13.57 -27.90
CA LYS A 71 9.85 -14.15 -26.56
C LYS A 71 10.39 -13.11 -25.57
N ALA A 72 11.37 -12.30 -25.95
CA ALA A 72 11.86 -11.19 -25.14
C ALA A 72 10.77 -10.14 -24.91
N ALA A 73 9.95 -9.84 -25.92
CA ALA A 73 8.84 -8.92 -25.80
C ALA A 73 7.73 -9.47 -24.89
N VAL A 74 7.37 -10.76 -24.98
CA VAL A 74 6.38 -11.38 -24.08
C VAL A 74 6.92 -11.46 -22.66
N GLN A 75 8.19 -11.83 -22.49
CA GLN A 75 8.85 -11.85 -21.18
C GLN A 75 8.89 -10.45 -20.57
N PHE A 76 9.19 -9.42 -21.37
CA PHE A 76 9.10 -8.02 -20.93
C PHE A 76 7.67 -7.66 -20.50
N PHE A 77 6.65 -8.09 -21.25
CA PHE A 77 5.25 -7.86 -20.85
C PHE A 77 4.90 -8.59 -19.55
N GLU A 78 5.32 -9.84 -19.37
CA GLU A 78 5.11 -10.62 -18.13
C GLU A 78 5.86 -10.03 -16.93
N GLU A 79 7.11 -9.59 -17.11
CA GLU A 79 7.94 -8.97 -16.06
C GLU A 79 7.41 -7.60 -15.61
N ASN A 80 6.59 -6.95 -16.44
CA ASN A 80 6.04 -5.61 -16.17
C ASN A 80 4.51 -5.64 -15.99
N ASP A 81 3.90 -6.80 -15.72
CA ASP A 81 2.46 -7.00 -15.50
C ASP A 81 1.55 -6.46 -16.64
N LEU A 82 2.04 -6.53 -17.88
CA LEU A 82 1.34 -6.05 -19.07
C LEU A 82 0.58 -7.17 -19.78
N SER A 83 -0.71 -6.98 -20.00
CA SER A 83 -1.49 -7.93 -20.80
C SER A 83 -1.07 -7.89 -22.27
N THR A 84 -0.84 -9.08 -22.83
CA THR A 84 -0.66 -9.30 -24.28
C THR A 84 -1.99 -9.53 -25.01
N GLU A 85 -3.09 -9.63 -24.26
CA GLU A 85 -4.42 -9.92 -24.79
C GLU A 85 -4.95 -8.75 -25.63
N GLY A 86 -5.52 -9.05 -26.79
CA GLY A 86 -5.99 -8.03 -27.73
C GLY A 86 -4.90 -7.43 -28.63
N PHE A 87 -3.62 -7.77 -28.44
CA PHE A 87 -2.52 -7.36 -29.32
C PHE A 87 -2.03 -8.49 -30.22
N THR A 88 -1.69 -8.14 -31.45
CA THR A 88 -1.02 -9.07 -32.37
C THR A 88 0.46 -9.21 -32.03
N ARG A 89 1.09 -10.32 -32.43
CA ARG A 89 2.53 -10.54 -32.23
C ARG A 89 3.43 -9.40 -32.76
N SER A 90 2.99 -8.74 -33.83
CA SER A 90 3.73 -7.60 -34.40
C SER A 90 3.59 -6.34 -33.56
N GLU A 91 2.47 -6.17 -32.86
CA GLU A 91 2.20 -5.01 -32.02
C GLU A 91 2.98 -5.14 -30.72
N ILE A 92 2.95 -6.31 -30.08
CA ILE A 92 3.73 -6.62 -28.87
C ILE A 92 5.22 -6.32 -29.08
N LYS A 93 5.82 -6.75 -30.20
CA LYS A 93 7.22 -6.44 -30.54
C LYS A 93 7.49 -4.95 -30.77
N LYS A 94 6.54 -4.24 -31.38
CA LYS A 94 6.69 -2.80 -31.64
C LYS A 94 6.62 -2.00 -30.34
N ILE A 95 5.69 -2.35 -29.47
CA ILE A 95 5.56 -1.74 -28.14
C ILE A 95 6.84 -1.99 -27.33
N TYR A 96 7.30 -3.24 -27.27
CA TYR A 96 8.56 -3.60 -26.62
C TYR A 96 9.74 -2.77 -27.13
N LYS A 97 9.94 -2.67 -28.46
CA LYS A 97 11.03 -1.87 -29.04
C LYS A 97 10.89 -0.37 -28.79
N ASP A 98 9.67 0.15 -28.85
CA ASP A 98 9.39 1.58 -28.66
C ASP A 98 9.67 2.00 -27.21
N ILE A 99 9.50 1.07 -26.24
CA ILE A 99 9.88 1.24 -24.82
C ILE A 99 11.38 1.03 -24.59
N ASP A 100 11.95 -0.09 -25.07
CA ASP A 100 13.38 -0.44 -24.91
C ASP A 100 14.32 0.63 -25.50
N MET A 101 13.88 1.29 -26.58
CA MET A 101 14.62 2.38 -27.22
C MET A 101 14.29 3.77 -26.65
N GLY A 102 13.32 3.88 -25.74
CA GLY A 102 12.88 5.15 -25.15
C GLY A 102 12.29 6.15 -26.15
N VAL A 103 11.66 5.67 -27.23
CA VAL A 103 11.20 6.51 -28.36
C VAL A 103 9.74 6.95 -28.19
N PHE A 104 8.88 6.11 -27.58
CA PHE A 104 7.49 6.40 -27.23
C PHE A 104 6.64 7.01 -28.36
N SER A 105 6.86 6.54 -29.59
CA SER A 105 6.25 7.12 -30.80
C SER A 105 5.07 6.31 -31.34
N TYR A 106 4.87 5.10 -30.82
CA TYR A 106 3.82 4.21 -31.30
C TYR A 106 2.53 4.39 -30.49
N GLU A 107 1.43 4.69 -31.17
CA GLU A 107 0.14 5.04 -30.56
C GLU A 107 -0.36 3.99 -29.55
N LYS A 108 -0.13 2.69 -29.83
CA LYS A 108 -0.49 1.63 -28.89
C LYS A 108 0.46 1.52 -27.68
N THR A 109 1.72 1.95 -27.81
CA THR A 109 2.62 2.11 -26.65
C THR A 109 2.07 3.19 -25.73
N ILE A 110 1.60 4.31 -26.29
CA ILE A 110 0.98 5.40 -25.54
C ILE A 110 -0.33 4.94 -24.91
N GLU A 111 -1.18 4.20 -25.63
CA GLU A 111 -2.43 3.63 -25.11
C GLU A 111 -2.18 2.66 -23.94
N ILE A 112 -1.16 1.80 -24.06
CA ILE A 112 -0.77 0.85 -23.02
C ILE A 112 -0.20 1.60 -21.82
N LEU A 113 0.76 2.52 -22.02
CA LEU A 113 1.31 3.33 -20.93
C LEU A 113 0.25 4.19 -20.23
N ASN A 114 -0.76 4.68 -20.94
CA ASN A 114 -1.89 5.40 -20.35
C ASN A 114 -2.90 4.47 -19.64
N LYS A 115 -2.92 3.16 -19.94
CA LYS A 115 -3.66 2.15 -19.17
C LYS A 115 -2.88 1.64 -17.96
N ILE A 116 -1.55 1.77 -17.99
CA ILE A 116 -0.61 1.39 -16.90
C ILE A 116 -0.16 2.60 -16.09
N SER A 117 -0.62 3.83 -16.37
CA SER A 117 -0.10 5.02 -15.70
C SER A 117 -0.63 5.10 -14.27
N VAL A 118 -0.18 4.18 -13.42
CA VAL A 118 -0.10 4.37 -11.98
C VAL A 118 0.88 5.52 -11.82
N GLU A 119 0.34 6.69 -11.50
CA GLU A 119 1.19 7.82 -11.16
C GLU A 119 1.91 7.48 -9.85
N MET A 120 3.23 7.33 -9.87
CA MET A 120 4.04 7.04 -8.68
C MET A 120 4.76 8.30 -8.22
N TYR A 121 4.63 8.61 -6.94
CA TYR A 121 5.26 9.75 -6.29
C TYR A 121 6.06 9.27 -5.10
N SER A 122 7.37 9.47 -5.10
CA SER A 122 8.19 9.27 -3.91
C SER A 122 8.42 10.61 -3.23
N VAL A 123 8.22 10.67 -1.91
CA VAL A 123 8.51 11.86 -1.10
C VAL A 123 9.63 11.52 -0.12
N GLU A 124 10.69 12.33 -0.15
CA GLU A 124 11.74 12.27 0.85
C GLU A 124 11.38 13.18 2.04
N LEU A 125 11.54 12.64 3.26
CA LEU A 125 11.44 13.40 4.50
C LEU A 125 12.81 13.96 4.87
N GLU A 126 12.80 15.14 5.48
CA GLU A 126 14.02 15.77 5.98
C GLU A 126 14.55 14.96 7.18
N SER A 127 15.88 14.84 7.31
CA SER A 127 16.51 14.22 8.48
C SER A 127 16.30 15.11 9.71
N GLN A 128 16.11 14.51 10.89
CA GLN A 128 16.00 15.30 12.13
C GLN A 128 17.24 16.16 12.38
N ASP A 129 17.01 17.36 12.91
CA ASP A 129 18.09 18.16 13.49
C ASP A 129 18.51 17.64 14.88
N THR A 130 19.73 17.99 15.28
CA THR A 130 20.35 17.52 16.53
C THR A 130 19.54 17.94 17.78
N GLU A 131 18.81 19.06 17.72
CA GLU A 131 18.01 19.58 18.82
C GLU A 131 16.72 18.77 19.03
N SER A 132 16.10 18.30 17.94
CA SER A 132 14.95 17.40 17.94
C SER A 132 15.30 16.00 18.46
N LEU A 133 16.50 15.51 18.09
CA LEU A 133 17.07 14.29 18.66
C LEU A 133 17.30 14.42 20.19
N GLU A 134 17.81 15.57 20.66
CA GLU A 134 17.98 15.82 22.11
C GLU A 134 16.64 15.89 22.86
N LYS A 135 15.59 16.45 22.24
CA LYS A 135 14.23 16.45 22.80
C LYS A 135 13.64 15.04 22.88
N LEU A 136 13.77 14.23 21.83
CA LEU A 136 13.43 12.80 21.83
C LEU A 136 14.21 12.03 22.91
N TRP A 137 15.50 12.31 23.05
CA TRP A 137 16.35 11.76 24.11
C TRP A 137 15.93 12.19 25.51
N SER A 138 15.32 13.37 25.67
CA SER A 138 14.81 13.86 26.96
C SER A 138 13.42 13.29 27.30
N LEU A 139 12.59 13.01 26.30
CA LEU A 139 11.29 12.32 26.41
C LEU A 139 11.46 10.87 26.95
N ARG A 140 12.63 10.26 26.76
CA ARG A 140 13.10 8.99 27.39
C ARG A 140 12.72 8.87 28.88
N ASN A 141 12.75 9.96 29.64
CA ASN A 141 12.53 9.93 31.09
C ASN A 141 11.05 10.12 31.50
N PHE A 142 10.15 10.36 30.55
CA PHE A 142 8.75 10.71 30.82
C PHE A 142 7.74 9.63 30.35
N TYR A 143 8.13 8.75 29.42
CA TYR A 143 7.23 7.80 28.76
C TYR A 143 6.85 6.52 29.54
N MET A 144 6.96 6.54 30.87
CA MET A 144 6.28 5.55 31.73
C MET A 144 4.80 5.88 31.98
N GLU A 145 4.27 7.00 31.47
CA GLU A 145 2.89 7.44 31.76
C GLU A 145 2.03 7.92 30.57
N TYR A 146 2.52 8.01 29.33
CA TYR A 146 1.75 8.68 28.27
C TYR A 146 1.74 7.94 26.92
N LYS A 147 0.58 7.37 26.55
CA LYS A 147 0.18 7.30 25.13
C LYS A 147 -0.18 8.73 24.71
N ASN A 148 0.61 9.35 23.83
CA ASN A 148 0.19 10.50 23.01
C ASN A 148 1.35 11.09 22.20
N GLY A 149 1.09 11.41 20.94
CA GLY A 149 1.74 12.54 20.29
C GLY A 149 1.19 13.90 20.79
N ASN A 150 2.02 14.95 20.69
CA ASN A 150 1.64 16.38 20.67
C ASN A 150 1.56 16.98 19.25
N ALA A 151 0.39 17.45 18.78
CA ALA A 151 0.32 18.32 17.61
C ALA A 151 -0.17 19.68 18.11
N GLU A 152 0.69 20.70 18.08
CA GLU A 152 0.41 22.01 18.67
C GLU A 152 -0.75 22.76 17.97
N ASN A 153 -1.22 22.32 16.80
CA ASN A 153 -2.22 23.06 16.00
C ASN A 153 -3.34 22.20 15.38
N GLY A 154 -3.83 21.17 16.07
CA GLY A 154 -4.94 20.32 15.60
C GLY A 154 -6.02 20.05 16.65
N MET A 155 -7.24 19.75 16.20
CA MET A 155 -8.25 19.07 17.03
C MET A 155 -7.84 17.60 17.19
N LYS A 156 -7.82 17.09 18.42
CA LYS A 156 -7.42 15.71 18.72
C LYS A 156 -8.42 15.03 19.65
N PHE A 157 -8.63 13.74 19.46
CA PHE A 157 -9.37 12.89 20.40
C PHE A 157 -8.44 11.88 21.07
N LYS A 158 -8.70 11.55 22.33
CA LYS A 158 -7.87 10.65 23.13
C LYS A 158 -8.71 9.76 24.02
N PHE A 159 -8.30 8.50 24.17
CA PHE A 159 -8.75 7.64 25.25
C PHE A 159 -7.74 7.68 26.42
N THR A 160 -8.23 7.93 27.63
CA THR A 160 -7.43 7.85 28.87
C THR A 160 -8.08 6.91 29.86
N VAL A 161 -7.29 6.41 30.80
CA VAL A 161 -7.78 5.68 31.96
C VAL A 161 -8.37 6.71 32.93
N SER A 162 -9.61 6.50 33.36
CA SER A 162 -10.25 7.37 34.34
C SER A 162 -9.87 6.97 35.77
N ASP A 163 -10.07 7.89 36.72
CA ASP A 163 -9.96 7.60 38.16
C ASP A 163 -11.19 6.82 38.69
N GLU A 164 -12.23 6.68 37.88
CA GLU A 164 -13.43 5.92 38.22
C GLU A 164 -13.27 4.45 37.88
N THR A 165 -13.86 3.58 38.68
CA THR A 165 -13.80 2.13 38.46
C THR A 165 -15.16 1.54 38.12
N ILE A 166 -15.13 0.47 37.32
CA ILE A 166 -16.23 -0.46 37.11
C ILE A 166 -15.71 -1.87 37.46
N GLY A 167 -16.28 -2.46 38.52
CA GLY A 167 -15.74 -3.69 39.09
C GLY A 167 -14.30 -3.50 39.60
N SER A 168 -13.36 -4.29 39.06
CA SER A 168 -11.92 -4.19 39.34
C SER A 168 -11.14 -3.38 38.30
N SER A 169 -11.82 -2.86 37.26
CA SER A 169 -11.19 -2.16 36.14
C SER A 169 -11.47 -0.66 36.23
N TYR A 170 -10.58 0.16 35.67
CA TYR A 170 -10.82 1.60 35.53
C TYR A 170 -11.64 1.88 34.28
N LYS A 171 -12.64 2.76 34.38
CA LYS A 171 -13.43 3.22 33.23
C LYS A 171 -12.53 3.98 32.25
N THR A 172 -12.98 4.12 31.02
CA THR A 172 -12.30 4.86 29.96
C THR A 172 -12.87 6.28 29.84
N ASN A 173 -12.01 7.29 29.79
CA ASN A 173 -12.37 8.64 29.38
C ASN A 173 -12.14 8.81 27.88
N PHE A 174 -13.03 9.53 27.21
CA PHE A 174 -12.84 10.04 25.85
C PHE A 174 -12.74 11.56 25.88
N GLU A 175 -11.64 12.09 25.40
CA GLU A 175 -11.24 13.49 25.58
C GLU A 175 -11.05 14.17 24.24
N LYS A 176 -11.51 15.42 24.12
CA LYS A 176 -11.20 16.31 22.99
C LYS A 176 -10.19 17.36 23.40
N TYR A 177 -9.17 17.56 22.58
CA TYR A 177 -8.16 18.59 22.70
C TYR A 177 -8.18 19.53 21.48
N GLU A 178 -7.82 20.80 21.71
CA GLU A 178 -7.47 21.77 20.68
C GLU A 178 -6.04 22.23 20.98
N GLY A 179 -5.08 21.79 20.16
CA GLY A 179 -3.66 21.80 20.53
C GLY A 179 -3.44 21.02 21.82
N ASN A 180 -2.77 21.64 22.79
CA ASN A 180 -2.52 21.03 24.11
C ASN A 180 -3.60 21.31 25.17
N LYS A 181 -4.70 21.96 24.79
CA LYS A 181 -5.78 22.33 25.72
C LYS A 181 -6.91 21.32 25.66
N LEU A 182 -7.20 20.68 26.79
CA LEU A 182 -8.41 19.88 26.97
C LEU A 182 -9.64 20.79 26.79
N VAL A 183 -10.49 20.46 25.81
CA VAL A 183 -11.74 21.15 25.51
C VAL A 183 -12.88 20.55 26.32
N TRP A 184 -13.00 19.22 26.28
CA TRP A 184 -13.97 18.45 27.06
C TRP A 184 -13.49 17.01 27.26
N SER A 185 -14.05 16.36 28.27
CA SER A 185 -13.82 14.95 28.59
C SER A 185 -15.14 14.28 28.97
N THR A 186 -15.35 13.07 28.49
CA THR A 186 -16.51 12.23 28.77
C THR A 186 -16.05 10.89 29.31
N THR A 187 -16.40 10.60 30.56
CA THR A 187 -16.17 9.28 31.16
C THR A 187 -17.22 8.30 30.64
N LEU A 188 -16.77 7.22 30.04
CA LEU A 188 -17.61 6.14 29.54
C LEU A 188 -17.87 5.14 30.66
N GLU A 189 -19.04 4.51 30.70
CA GLU A 189 -19.39 3.54 31.75
C GLU A 189 -18.68 2.18 31.60
N HIS A 190 -17.70 2.07 30.70
CA HIS A 190 -16.98 0.84 30.40
C HIS A 190 -15.46 1.02 30.48
N ALA A 191 -14.77 -0.03 30.88
CA ALA A 191 -13.33 -0.19 30.69
C ALA A 191 -13.10 -0.76 29.29
N LEU A 192 -12.92 0.13 28.31
CA LEU A 192 -12.74 -0.25 26.92
C LEU A 192 -11.30 -0.69 26.63
N THR A 193 -11.20 -1.66 25.74
CA THR A 193 -9.98 -2.13 25.10
C THR A 193 -10.20 -2.24 23.59
N ASP A 194 -9.12 -2.25 22.81
CA ASP A 194 -9.19 -2.26 21.33
C ASP A 194 -10.08 -1.12 20.78
N GLU A 195 -10.02 0.04 21.44
CA GLU A 195 -10.86 1.20 21.17
C GLU A 195 -10.61 1.87 19.80
N ASN A 196 -11.68 2.35 19.20
CA ASN A 196 -11.66 3.11 17.94
C ASN A 196 -12.75 4.18 17.94
N TYR A 197 -12.58 5.20 17.11
CA TYR A 197 -13.58 6.25 16.95
C TYR A 197 -13.63 6.76 15.51
N ILE A 198 -14.78 7.29 15.12
CA ILE A 198 -14.97 8.05 13.88
C ILE A 198 -15.78 9.31 14.20
N VAL A 199 -15.35 10.43 13.62
CA VAL A 199 -15.98 11.75 13.78
C VAL A 199 -16.70 12.11 12.50
N SER A 200 -17.93 12.58 12.61
CA SER A 200 -18.68 13.19 11.51
C SER A 200 -19.57 14.33 12.01
N ASP A 201 -20.22 15.02 11.09
CA ASP A 201 -21.28 16.00 11.42
C ASP A 201 -22.43 15.41 12.24
N THR A 202 -22.61 14.09 12.15
CA THR A 202 -23.68 13.37 12.85
C THR A 202 -23.37 13.15 14.33
N GLY A 203 -22.08 13.14 14.69
CA GLY A 203 -21.58 12.89 16.03
C GLY A 203 -20.26 12.11 16.01
N ILE A 204 -19.90 11.56 17.15
CA ILE A 204 -18.69 10.77 17.33
C ILE A 204 -19.10 9.35 17.69
N VAL A 205 -18.81 8.39 16.81
CA VAL A 205 -19.06 6.98 17.08
C VAL A 205 -17.80 6.37 17.66
N ILE A 206 -17.91 5.78 18.83
CA ILE A 206 -16.87 5.03 19.52
C ILE A 206 -17.21 3.55 19.44
N THR A 207 -16.23 2.73 19.12
CA THR A 207 -16.33 1.27 19.18
C THR A 207 -15.21 0.71 20.02
N GLY A 208 -15.44 -0.41 20.69
CA GLY A 208 -14.40 -1.12 21.40
C GLY A 208 -14.93 -2.39 22.03
N THR A 209 -14.14 -2.97 22.92
CA THR A 209 -14.51 -4.16 23.67
C THR A 209 -14.42 -3.88 25.15
N ALA A 210 -15.54 -4.02 25.85
CA ALA A 210 -15.61 -3.93 27.29
C ALA A 210 -15.30 -5.29 27.91
N ALA A 211 -14.40 -5.29 28.89
CA ALA A 211 -14.19 -6.43 29.77
C ALA A 211 -14.98 -6.18 31.06
N GLU A 212 -16.21 -6.72 31.14
CA GLU A 212 -17.03 -6.57 32.36
C GLU A 212 -16.59 -7.54 33.47
N ASN A 213 -16.01 -8.69 33.11
CA ASN A 213 -15.37 -9.67 34.01
C ASN A 213 -14.28 -10.46 33.24
N ASP A 214 -13.37 -11.16 33.95
CA ASP A 214 -12.20 -11.88 33.39
C ASP A 214 -12.49 -12.88 32.23
N SER A 215 -13.75 -13.22 31.96
CA SER A 215 -14.16 -14.23 30.98
C SER A 215 -15.17 -13.77 29.93
N ASP A 216 -15.83 -12.61 30.09
CA ASP A 216 -16.89 -12.16 29.19
C ASP A 216 -16.53 -10.79 28.59
N TRP A 217 -16.21 -10.83 27.30
CA TRP A 217 -15.83 -9.66 26.51
C TRP A 217 -17.01 -9.31 25.61
N SER A 218 -17.52 -8.10 25.73
CA SER A 218 -18.65 -7.61 24.94
C SER A 218 -18.18 -6.45 24.07
N GLY A 219 -18.53 -6.51 22.78
CA GLY A 219 -18.36 -5.34 21.94
C GLY A 219 -19.26 -4.20 22.44
N ILE A 220 -18.79 -2.97 22.29
CA ILE A 220 -19.52 -1.75 22.62
C ILE A 220 -19.57 -0.84 21.40
N ILE A 221 -20.70 -0.17 21.21
CA ILE A 221 -20.83 1.02 20.37
C ILE A 221 -21.46 2.15 21.17
N ILE A 222 -20.85 3.33 21.11
CA ILE A 222 -21.32 4.55 21.78
C ILE A 222 -21.41 5.65 20.73
N LEU A 223 -22.51 6.40 20.72
CA LEU A 223 -22.63 7.63 19.96
C LEU A 223 -22.62 8.82 20.93
N LEU A 224 -21.65 9.71 20.73
CA LEU A 224 -21.63 11.03 21.35
C LEU A 224 -22.07 12.09 20.33
N ASP A 225 -22.59 13.21 20.80
CA ASP A 225 -22.65 14.42 19.99
C ASP A 225 -21.27 15.10 19.88
N THR A 226 -21.16 16.14 19.06
CA THR A 226 -19.90 16.87 18.83
C THR A 226 -19.40 17.64 20.06
N SER A 227 -20.24 17.81 21.08
CA SER A 227 -19.87 18.39 22.39
C SER A 227 -19.36 17.35 23.38
N GLY A 228 -19.35 16.07 23.00
CA GLY A 228 -18.96 14.95 23.86
C GLY A 228 -20.10 14.37 24.69
N SER A 229 -21.35 14.85 24.52
CA SER A 229 -22.47 14.36 25.32
C SER A 229 -22.99 13.03 24.77
N LEU A 230 -23.26 12.06 25.66
CA LEU A 230 -23.80 10.75 25.28
C LEU A 230 -25.20 10.90 24.65
N LYS A 231 -25.35 10.40 23.42
CA LYS A 231 -26.66 10.24 22.77
C LYS A 231 -27.25 8.87 23.09
N TRP A 232 -26.50 7.81 22.83
CA TRP A 232 -26.90 6.44 23.14
C TRP A 232 -25.68 5.51 23.14
N GLU A 233 -25.87 4.33 23.74
CA GLU A 233 -24.89 3.25 23.76
C GLU A 233 -25.58 1.90 23.52
N LYS A 234 -24.84 0.94 22.98
CA LYS A 234 -25.25 -0.46 22.85
C LYS A 234 -24.10 -1.39 23.20
N GLU A 235 -24.44 -2.43 23.94
CA GLU A 235 -23.58 -3.57 24.19
C GLU A 235 -24.00 -4.73 23.28
N PHE A 236 -23.01 -5.41 22.72
CA PHE A 236 -23.18 -6.62 21.91
C PHE A 236 -23.08 -7.87 22.77
N LYS A 237 -23.45 -9.03 22.20
CA LYS A 237 -23.35 -10.32 22.90
C LYS A 237 -21.93 -10.57 23.40
N ALA A 238 -21.80 -11.28 24.52
CA ALA A 238 -20.53 -11.82 24.98
C ALA A 238 -19.81 -12.61 23.87
N ASN A 239 -18.47 -12.61 23.91
CA ASN A 239 -17.59 -13.19 22.89
C ASN A 239 -17.66 -12.47 21.54
N SER A 240 -18.00 -11.17 21.55
CA SER A 240 -17.93 -10.32 20.36
C SER A 240 -16.99 -9.16 20.57
N SER A 241 -16.44 -8.68 19.47
CA SER A 241 -15.47 -7.61 19.44
C SER A 241 -15.70 -6.79 18.18
N TYR A 242 -16.06 -5.51 18.35
CA TYR A 242 -16.34 -4.61 17.24
C TYR A 242 -15.28 -3.52 17.22
N HIS A 243 -14.54 -3.48 16.12
CA HIS A 243 -13.28 -2.76 16.05
C HIS A 243 -13.33 -1.55 15.12
N LYS A 244 -14.31 -1.51 14.22
CA LYS A 244 -14.39 -0.48 13.19
C LYS A 244 -15.83 -0.06 12.93
N ALA A 245 -16.01 1.24 12.74
CA ALA A 245 -17.27 1.83 12.32
C ALA A 245 -17.08 2.70 11.05
N ILE A 246 -18.13 2.77 10.24
CA ILE A 246 -18.23 3.68 9.11
C ILE A 246 -19.57 4.40 9.21
N ILE A 247 -19.58 5.71 8.92
CA ILE A 247 -20.80 6.50 8.81
C ILE A 247 -21.06 6.78 7.34
N SER A 248 -22.25 6.42 6.85
CA SER A 248 -22.65 6.68 5.46
C SER A 248 -24.15 6.81 5.34
N ASN A 249 -24.61 7.86 4.65
CA ASN A 249 -26.04 8.13 4.41
C ASN A 249 -26.88 8.06 5.69
N ASP A 250 -26.47 8.75 6.75
CA ASP A 250 -27.11 8.76 8.08
C ASP A 250 -27.25 7.39 8.76
N ASN A 251 -26.48 6.39 8.31
CA ASN A 251 -26.40 5.08 8.94
C ASN A 251 -25.01 4.85 9.51
N ILE A 252 -24.95 4.09 10.59
CA ILE A 252 -23.73 3.66 11.24
C ILE A 252 -23.55 2.17 10.96
N TYR A 253 -22.42 1.81 10.36
CA TYR A 253 -22.06 0.44 10.03
C TYR A 253 -20.93 0.02 10.96
N VAL A 254 -21.09 -1.11 11.65
CA VAL A 254 -20.12 -1.60 12.64
C VAL A 254 -19.64 -2.97 12.22
N PHE A 255 -18.32 -3.14 12.21
CA PHE A 255 -17.63 -4.33 11.76
C PHE A 255 -16.86 -4.94 12.91
N GLY A 256 -16.99 -6.25 13.06
CA GLY A 256 -16.37 -6.97 14.16
C GLY A 256 -16.32 -8.46 13.91
N ASN A 257 -16.00 -9.19 14.96
CA ASN A 257 -16.07 -10.62 14.99
C ASN A 257 -16.80 -11.09 16.25
N SER A 258 -17.45 -12.24 16.16
CA SER A 258 -17.89 -13.02 17.32
C SER A 258 -17.31 -14.42 17.24
N TYR A 259 -17.36 -15.17 18.34
CA TYR A 259 -17.08 -16.59 18.29
C TYR A 259 -18.08 -17.41 19.10
N GLU A 260 -18.30 -18.63 18.64
CA GLU A 260 -19.14 -19.63 19.30
C GLU A 260 -18.36 -20.93 19.49
N GLY A 261 -18.61 -21.62 20.60
CA GLY A 261 -17.95 -22.88 20.95
C GLY A 261 -16.65 -22.72 21.74
N GLU A 262 -16.11 -23.85 22.20
CA GLU A 262 -14.93 -23.93 23.05
C GLU A 262 -13.81 -24.73 22.37
N GLY A 263 -12.55 -24.45 22.75
CA GLY A 263 -11.40 -25.22 22.29
C GLY A 263 -11.19 -25.18 20.78
N SER A 264 -10.87 -26.34 20.19
CA SER A 264 -10.57 -26.49 18.77
C SER A 264 -11.78 -26.41 17.84
N ASP A 265 -13.01 -26.47 18.39
CA ASP A 265 -14.25 -26.41 17.60
C ASP A 265 -14.81 -24.99 17.50
N ARG A 266 -14.05 -23.99 17.99
CA ARG A 266 -14.44 -22.59 18.00
C ARG A 266 -14.64 -22.08 16.57
N LYS A 267 -15.85 -21.57 16.29
CA LYS A 267 -16.18 -20.92 15.02
C LYS A 267 -16.13 -19.42 15.21
N TRP A 268 -15.54 -18.73 14.25
CA TRP A 268 -15.44 -17.27 14.25
C TRP A 268 -16.41 -16.72 13.23
N ASN A 269 -17.17 -15.69 13.58
CA ASN A 269 -18.13 -15.06 12.68
C ASN A 269 -17.66 -13.64 12.35
N LEU A 270 -17.73 -13.25 11.08
CA LEU A 270 -17.62 -11.85 10.68
C LEU A 270 -18.96 -11.20 10.92
N CYS A 271 -18.99 -10.19 11.78
CA CYS A 271 -20.21 -9.49 12.16
C CYS A 271 -20.27 -8.12 11.47
N ILE A 272 -21.39 -7.84 10.81
CA ILE A 272 -21.67 -6.54 10.18
C ILE A 272 -23.05 -6.09 10.64
N ASN A 273 -23.10 -5.00 11.41
CA ASN A 273 -24.34 -4.43 11.90
C ASN A 273 -24.55 -3.04 11.34
N LYS A 274 -25.79 -2.74 10.97
CA LYS A 274 -26.21 -1.44 10.48
C LYS A 274 -27.23 -0.84 11.44
N TYR A 275 -26.97 0.38 11.88
CA TYR A 275 -27.83 1.17 12.73
C TYR A 275 -28.26 2.44 12.00
N ASP A 276 -29.45 2.95 12.33
CA ASP A 276 -29.75 4.35 12.08
C ASP A 276 -29.02 5.24 13.11
N ILE A 277 -29.11 6.55 12.91
CA ILE A 277 -28.47 7.51 13.82
C ILE A 277 -29.07 7.55 15.22
N ASP A 278 -30.31 7.09 15.38
CA ASP A 278 -31.00 7.00 16.66
C ASP A 278 -30.63 5.71 17.43
N GLY A 279 -29.78 4.86 16.85
CA GLY A 279 -29.27 3.63 17.47
C GLY A 279 -30.22 2.43 17.31
N ASN A 280 -31.19 2.50 16.39
CA ASN A 280 -32.03 1.35 16.05
C ASN A 280 -31.31 0.44 15.05
N LEU A 281 -31.30 -0.86 15.35
CA LEU A 281 -30.72 -1.86 14.47
C LEU A 281 -31.58 -2.02 13.21
N ILE A 282 -30.99 -1.74 12.05
CA ILE A 282 -31.62 -1.93 10.73
C ILE A 282 -31.36 -3.34 10.22
N SER A 283 -30.12 -3.82 10.32
CA SER A 283 -29.72 -5.15 9.89
C SER A 283 -28.51 -5.65 10.66
N ALA A 284 -28.44 -6.97 10.89
CA ALA A 284 -27.31 -7.66 11.47
C ALA A 284 -27.00 -8.90 10.64
N THR A 285 -25.71 -9.08 10.34
CA THR A 285 -25.23 -10.15 9.49
C THR A 285 -24.04 -10.83 10.14
N GLU A 286 -24.03 -12.17 10.13
CA GLU A 286 -22.95 -12.99 10.66
C GLU A 286 -22.53 -14.05 9.63
N THR A 287 -21.24 -14.08 9.30
CA THR A 287 -20.67 -15.04 8.34
C THR A 287 -19.59 -15.89 8.99
N VAL A 288 -19.84 -17.19 9.06
CA VAL A 288 -18.92 -18.17 9.69
C VAL A 288 -17.61 -18.26 8.92
N ARG A 289 -16.50 -18.30 9.65
CA ARG A 289 -15.14 -18.56 9.18
C ARG A 289 -14.45 -19.62 10.04
N GLU A 290 -13.53 -20.35 9.43
CA GLU A 290 -12.83 -21.46 10.06
C GLU A 290 -11.72 -21.01 11.01
N ASN A 291 -10.98 -19.95 10.65
CA ASN A 291 -9.83 -19.48 11.41
C ASN A 291 -10.17 -18.27 12.27
N SER A 292 -9.45 -18.10 13.39
CA SER A 292 -9.53 -16.89 14.19
C SER A 292 -9.05 -15.69 13.39
N PHE A 293 -9.76 -14.59 13.53
CA PHE A 293 -9.38 -13.36 12.87
C PHE A 293 -9.86 -12.12 13.64
N ARG A 294 -9.32 -10.96 13.28
CA ARG A 294 -9.78 -9.66 13.74
C ARG A 294 -10.02 -8.74 12.56
N VAL A 295 -11.10 -7.96 12.61
CA VAL A 295 -11.31 -6.85 11.68
C VAL A 295 -10.35 -5.72 12.06
N LYS A 296 -9.59 -5.21 11.08
CA LYS A 296 -8.58 -4.17 11.30
C LYS A 296 -8.86 -2.87 10.57
N ALA A 297 -9.60 -2.90 9.47
CA ALA A 297 -10.06 -1.73 8.74
C ALA A 297 -11.34 -2.08 7.96
N ALA A 298 -12.18 -1.09 7.69
CA ALA A 298 -13.38 -1.27 6.88
C ALA A 298 -13.67 0.00 6.09
N GLY A 299 -14.16 -0.18 4.86
CA GLY A 299 -14.61 0.87 3.96
C GLY A 299 -15.81 0.40 3.13
N PHE A 300 -16.34 1.30 2.31
CA PHE A 300 -17.23 0.97 1.22
C PHE A 300 -16.46 0.71 -0.07
N ILE A 301 -17.13 0.08 -1.02
CA ILE A 301 -16.81 0.12 -2.44
C ILE A 301 -18.07 -0.20 -3.22
N ASN A 302 -18.59 0.78 -3.95
CA ASN A 302 -19.90 0.68 -4.61
C ASN A 302 -20.97 0.21 -3.60
N ASP A 303 -21.62 -0.92 -3.88
CA ASP A 303 -22.64 -1.55 -3.02
C ASP A 303 -22.09 -2.62 -2.06
N LEU A 304 -20.76 -2.76 -1.99
CA LEU A 304 -20.07 -3.74 -1.14
C LEU A 304 -19.31 -3.05 0.00
N TYR A 305 -18.92 -3.84 0.99
CA TYR A 305 -17.97 -3.45 2.02
C TYR A 305 -16.58 -3.96 1.64
N LEU A 306 -15.56 -3.13 1.84
CA LEU A 306 -14.16 -3.53 1.77
C LEU A 306 -13.65 -3.71 3.20
N VAL A 307 -13.22 -4.91 3.57
CA VAL A 307 -12.85 -5.24 4.95
C VAL A 307 -11.45 -5.82 4.99
N LYS A 308 -10.59 -5.24 5.84
CA LYS A 308 -9.32 -5.85 6.21
C LYS A 308 -9.52 -6.78 7.41
N ILE A 309 -9.09 -8.01 7.23
CA ILE A 309 -9.08 -9.05 8.25
C ILE A 309 -7.64 -9.52 8.49
N THR A 310 -7.26 -9.69 9.75
CA THR A 310 -5.98 -10.26 10.16
C THR A 310 -6.21 -11.57 10.90
N SER A 311 -5.61 -12.66 10.44
CA SER A 311 -5.52 -13.93 11.18
C SER A 311 -4.09 -14.17 11.66
N SER A 312 -3.85 -15.30 12.35
CA SER A 312 -2.48 -15.69 12.74
C SER A 312 -1.57 -15.95 11.54
N ASP A 313 -2.15 -16.30 10.38
CA ASP A 313 -1.41 -16.85 9.26
C ASP A 313 -1.32 -15.87 8.09
N ASN A 314 -2.24 -14.89 8.00
CA ASN A 314 -2.27 -13.95 6.89
C ASN A 314 -3.15 -12.70 7.16
N ASP A 315 -2.76 -11.59 6.56
CA ASP A 315 -3.63 -10.43 6.35
C ASP A 315 -4.40 -10.58 5.03
N GLN A 316 -5.71 -10.32 5.06
CA GLN A 316 -6.60 -10.41 3.91
C GLN A 316 -7.39 -9.13 3.75
N LEU A 317 -7.43 -8.61 2.53
CA LEU A 317 -8.39 -7.59 2.12
C LEU A 317 -9.50 -8.29 1.33
N ILE A 318 -10.75 -8.16 1.76
CA ILE A 318 -11.88 -8.84 1.14
C ILE A 318 -13.02 -7.88 0.84
N THR A 319 -13.79 -8.17 -0.21
CA THR A 319 -15.08 -7.51 -0.45
C THR A 319 -16.21 -8.37 0.06
N VAL A 320 -17.15 -7.76 0.78
CA VAL A 320 -18.27 -8.44 1.43
C VAL A 320 -19.58 -7.78 1.00
N SER A 321 -20.59 -8.57 0.65
CA SER A 321 -21.91 -8.04 0.33
C SER A 321 -22.65 -7.52 1.57
N PRO A 322 -23.71 -6.72 1.40
CA PRO A 322 -24.61 -6.35 2.51
C PRO A 322 -25.18 -7.55 3.29
N GLN A 323 -25.28 -8.71 2.63
CA GLN A 323 -25.74 -9.98 3.19
C GLN A 323 -24.60 -10.79 3.84
N GLY A 324 -23.37 -10.27 3.87
CA GLY A 324 -22.23 -10.88 4.56
C GLY A 324 -21.47 -11.89 3.70
N GLU A 325 -21.82 -12.03 2.43
CA GLU A 325 -21.17 -12.98 1.54
C GLU A 325 -19.83 -12.41 1.05
N ILE A 326 -18.75 -13.17 1.26
CA ILE A 326 -17.43 -12.81 0.74
C ILE A 326 -17.46 -13.00 -0.79
N GLN A 327 -17.24 -11.92 -1.52
CA GLN A 327 -17.28 -11.91 -2.99
C GLN A 327 -15.90 -12.13 -3.60
N GLN A 328 -14.87 -11.49 -3.03
CA GLN A 328 -13.51 -11.50 -3.58
C GLN A 328 -12.47 -11.29 -2.47
N GLU A 329 -11.30 -11.91 -2.64
CA GLU A 329 -10.07 -11.59 -1.92
C GLU A 329 -9.17 -10.75 -2.82
N ILE A 330 -8.66 -9.65 -2.28
CA ILE A 330 -7.82 -8.67 -2.98
C ILE A 330 -6.42 -8.72 -2.38
N LYS A 331 -5.42 -8.77 -3.25
CA LYS A 331 -4.01 -8.71 -2.88
C LYS A 331 -3.31 -7.69 -3.76
N TYR A 332 -2.53 -6.82 -3.13
CA TYR A 332 -1.65 -5.89 -3.81
C TYR A 332 -0.21 -6.24 -3.49
N SER A 333 0.63 -6.22 -4.51
CA SER A 333 2.06 -6.43 -4.37
C SER A 333 2.84 -5.51 -5.30
N LEU A 334 4.05 -5.14 -4.89
CA LEU A 334 5.05 -4.49 -5.72
C LEU A 334 6.32 -5.34 -5.69
N ASP A 335 6.87 -5.70 -6.85
CA ASP A 335 8.07 -6.55 -6.98
C ASP A 335 8.00 -7.85 -6.16
N GLY A 336 6.82 -8.48 -6.14
CA GLY A 336 6.57 -9.72 -5.38
C GLY A 336 6.43 -9.53 -3.86
N LYS A 337 6.46 -8.30 -3.35
CA LYS A 337 6.31 -7.97 -1.93
C LYS A 337 4.89 -7.44 -1.68
N ALA A 338 4.19 -8.04 -0.73
CA ALA A 338 2.80 -7.70 -0.46
C ALA A 338 2.68 -6.38 0.32
N TYR A 339 1.72 -5.55 -0.07
CA TYR A 339 1.31 -4.41 0.73
C TYR A 339 0.46 -4.87 1.92
N THR A 340 0.79 -4.36 3.09
CA THR A 340 -0.02 -4.54 4.30
C THR A 340 -0.89 -3.32 4.51
N VAL A 341 -2.19 -3.44 4.27
CA VAL A 341 -3.15 -2.34 4.49
C VAL A 341 -3.24 -2.01 5.98
N LYS A 342 -3.19 -0.75 6.39
CA LYS A 342 -3.50 -0.31 7.76
C LYS A 342 -4.87 0.30 7.86
N ASP A 343 -5.23 1.14 6.89
CA ASP A 343 -6.49 1.88 6.92
C ASP A 343 -7.10 2.05 5.53
N ILE A 344 -8.42 2.27 5.51
CA ILE A 344 -9.25 2.32 4.30
C ILE A 344 -10.17 3.53 4.39
N LEU A 345 -10.15 4.40 3.38
CA LEU A 345 -11.05 5.54 3.29
C LEU A 345 -11.73 5.63 1.93
N ASN A 346 -13.04 5.89 1.96
CA ASN A 346 -13.81 6.22 0.78
C ASN A 346 -13.96 7.73 0.69
N TYR A 347 -13.47 8.31 -0.40
CA TYR A 347 -13.45 9.75 -0.55
C TYR A 347 -13.56 10.15 -2.02
N ASN A 348 -14.54 11.00 -2.35
CA ASN A 348 -14.82 11.49 -3.71
C ASN A 348 -14.89 10.40 -4.79
N GLY A 349 -15.55 9.27 -4.49
CA GLY A 349 -15.75 8.17 -5.44
C GLY A 349 -14.50 7.33 -5.70
N LYS A 350 -13.45 7.50 -4.90
CA LYS A 350 -12.24 6.66 -4.91
C LYS A 350 -12.06 5.97 -3.57
N VAL A 351 -11.28 4.89 -3.59
CA VAL A 351 -10.87 4.16 -2.39
C VAL A 351 -9.39 4.45 -2.14
N TYR A 352 -9.06 4.89 -0.94
CA TYR A 352 -7.70 5.16 -0.50
C TYR A 352 -7.27 4.09 0.49
N LEU A 353 -6.10 3.50 0.29
CA LEU A 353 -5.51 2.49 1.17
C LEU A 353 -4.19 3.03 1.72
N SER A 354 -4.12 3.22 3.03
CA SER A 354 -2.85 3.48 3.72
C SER A 354 -2.18 2.14 3.97
N THR A 355 -0.97 1.92 3.47
CA THR A 355 -0.31 0.61 3.45
C THR A 355 1.15 0.67 3.86
N VAL A 356 1.68 -0.41 4.43
CA VAL A 356 3.11 -0.63 4.67
C VAL A 356 3.65 -1.58 3.61
N LEU A 357 4.80 -1.26 3.05
CA LEU A 357 5.61 -2.13 2.22
C LEU A 357 6.91 -2.47 2.96
N LEU A 358 7.25 -3.75 2.93
CA LEU A 358 8.56 -4.24 3.36
C LEU A 358 9.51 -4.21 2.16
N ASN A 359 10.61 -3.48 2.27
CA ASN A 359 11.53 -3.23 1.16
C ASN A 359 12.50 -4.40 0.93
N GLU A 360 12.89 -5.14 1.97
CA GLU A 360 13.77 -6.30 1.85
C GLU A 360 13.07 -7.59 2.30
N ALA A 361 13.66 -8.73 1.95
CA ALA A 361 13.18 -10.03 2.41
C ALA A 361 13.26 -10.09 3.94
N THR A 362 12.19 -10.51 4.59
CA THR A 362 12.08 -10.51 6.06
C THR A 362 13.17 -11.36 6.72
N GLU A 363 13.62 -12.44 6.07
CA GLU A 363 14.68 -13.32 6.61
C GLU A 363 15.99 -12.58 6.90
N ASP A 364 16.43 -11.72 5.98
CA ASP A 364 17.69 -10.98 6.13
C ASP A 364 17.58 -9.92 7.23
N PHE A 365 16.46 -9.18 7.25
CA PHE A 365 16.14 -8.24 8.33
C PHE A 365 16.15 -8.93 9.71
N TYR A 366 15.44 -10.06 9.84
CA TYR A 366 15.34 -10.78 11.11
C TYR A 366 16.67 -11.34 11.59
N LYS A 367 17.47 -11.86 10.66
CA LYS A 367 18.79 -12.38 10.98
C LYS A 367 19.67 -11.30 11.57
N GLU A 368 19.75 -10.14 10.92
CA GLU A 368 20.56 -9.04 11.40
C GLU A 368 20.02 -8.45 12.72
N PHE A 369 18.71 -8.23 12.81
CA PHE A 369 18.08 -7.74 14.04
C PHE A 369 18.37 -8.67 15.22
N THR A 370 18.27 -9.98 15.01
CA THR A 370 18.55 -10.99 16.05
C THR A 370 20.00 -10.93 16.53
N GLU A 371 20.96 -10.71 15.62
CA GLU A 371 22.38 -10.55 15.97
C GLU A 371 22.62 -9.28 16.79
N LEU A 372 22.04 -8.14 16.38
CA LEU A 372 22.12 -6.88 17.12
C LEU A 372 21.44 -6.98 18.49
N LYS A 373 20.29 -7.64 18.57
CA LYS A 373 19.55 -7.88 19.81
C LYS A 373 20.35 -8.74 20.78
N LYS A 374 20.94 -9.82 20.30
CA LYS A 374 21.79 -10.70 21.10
C LYS A 374 22.96 -9.94 21.72
N LYS A 375 23.61 -9.07 20.95
CA LYS A 375 24.70 -8.21 21.44
C LYS A 375 24.23 -7.29 22.59
N TYR A 376 23.03 -6.72 22.48
CA TYR A 376 22.45 -5.91 23.54
C TYR A 376 22.17 -6.73 24.80
N ASP A 377 21.57 -7.92 24.64
CA ASP A 377 21.23 -8.80 25.76
C ASP A 377 22.48 -9.29 26.51
N GLU A 378 23.55 -9.62 25.81
CA GLU A 378 24.84 -10.00 26.40
C GLU A 378 25.45 -8.86 27.23
N GLU A 379 25.33 -7.61 26.78
CA GLU A 379 25.83 -6.45 27.49
C GLU A 379 24.96 -6.08 28.70
N CYS A 380 23.63 -6.20 28.60
CA CYS A 380 22.72 -6.08 29.75
C CYS A 380 23.08 -7.15 30.81
N GLN A 381 23.27 -8.40 30.39
CA GLN A 381 23.67 -9.49 31.28
C GLN A 381 25.03 -9.23 31.95
N ARG A 382 26.02 -8.72 31.20
CA ARG A 382 27.36 -8.41 31.71
C ARG A 382 27.34 -7.27 32.73
N SER A 383 26.50 -6.26 32.51
CA SER A 383 26.36 -5.10 33.39
C SER A 383 25.44 -5.34 34.60
N GLY A 384 24.61 -6.40 34.55
CA GLY A 384 23.60 -6.69 35.57
C GLY A 384 22.45 -5.67 35.59
N LYS A 385 22.19 -5.00 34.46
CA LYS A 385 21.12 -4.02 34.30
C LYS A 385 20.12 -4.49 33.26
N ASP A 386 18.86 -4.13 33.46
CA ASP A 386 17.79 -4.42 32.50
C ASP A 386 17.83 -3.47 31.29
N GLU A 387 18.57 -2.37 31.39
CA GLU A 387 18.77 -1.41 30.31
C GLU A 387 20.17 -0.82 30.36
N ILE A 388 20.78 -0.69 29.19
CA ILE A 388 22.09 -0.07 29.01
C ILE A 388 22.05 0.91 27.84
N ASP A 389 22.97 1.87 27.87
CA ASP A 389 23.23 2.74 26.74
C ASP A 389 24.40 2.13 25.95
N MET A 390 24.13 1.77 24.69
CA MET A 390 25.12 1.26 23.75
C MET A 390 25.84 2.42 23.05
N PRO A 391 27.00 2.17 22.40
CA PRO A 391 27.65 3.17 21.56
C PRO A 391 26.71 3.67 20.45
N GLN A 392 26.80 4.95 20.07
CA GLN A 392 25.91 5.55 19.05
C GLN A 392 25.85 4.76 17.74
N GLU A 393 26.99 4.24 17.27
CA GLU A 393 27.09 3.40 16.06
C GLU A 393 26.17 2.16 16.09
N TYR A 394 25.85 1.65 17.29
CA TYR A 394 24.89 0.55 17.45
C TYR A 394 23.45 1.00 17.17
N TYR A 395 23.07 2.17 17.69
CA TYR A 395 21.75 2.74 17.46
C TYR A 395 21.59 3.24 16.03
N ASP A 396 22.62 3.81 15.43
CA ASP A 396 22.62 4.21 14.02
C ASP A 396 22.40 2.99 13.11
N ARG A 397 23.07 1.86 13.39
CA ARG A 397 22.86 0.64 12.60
C ARG A 397 21.46 0.05 12.78
N LEU A 398 20.89 0.11 13.99
CA LEU A 398 19.51 -0.31 14.23
C LEU A 398 18.52 0.59 13.51
N LEU A 399 18.75 1.91 13.54
CA LEU A 399 17.93 2.87 12.83
C LEU A 399 17.94 2.58 11.32
N ASP A 400 19.14 2.47 10.72
CA ASP A 400 19.31 2.13 9.30
C ASP A 400 18.57 0.84 8.93
N LEU A 401 18.69 -0.21 9.76
CA LEU A 401 18.04 -1.50 9.51
C LEU A 401 16.52 -1.34 9.41
N PHE A 402 15.90 -0.53 10.25
CA PHE A 402 14.47 -0.29 10.24
C PHE A 402 14.06 0.68 9.15
N THR A 403 14.76 1.80 8.97
CA THR A 403 14.40 2.80 7.95
C THR A 403 14.53 2.22 6.54
N ASN A 404 15.51 1.35 6.29
CA ASN A 404 15.65 0.68 5.01
C ASN A 404 14.56 -0.39 4.80
N GLN A 405 14.03 -0.99 5.86
CA GLN A 405 13.06 -2.07 5.77
C GLN A 405 11.63 -1.57 5.48
N TYR A 406 11.24 -0.41 6.03
CA TYR A 406 9.84 0.02 6.03
C TYR A 406 9.59 1.23 5.12
N SER A 407 8.55 1.12 4.29
CA SER A 407 8.00 2.23 3.51
C SER A 407 6.49 2.32 3.72
N SER A 408 5.98 3.55 3.87
CA SER A 408 4.53 3.81 3.79
C SER A 408 4.14 4.04 2.34
N ALA A 409 2.99 3.54 1.93
CA ALA A 409 2.41 3.83 0.64
C ALA A 409 0.90 4.12 0.73
N LEU A 410 0.47 5.20 0.06
CA LEU A 410 -0.93 5.50 -0.19
C LEU A 410 -1.31 4.98 -1.58
N LEU A 411 -2.13 3.95 -1.62
CA LEU A 411 -2.69 3.43 -2.87
C LEU A 411 -4.03 4.11 -3.14
N VAL A 412 -4.16 4.74 -4.30
CA VAL A 412 -5.41 5.34 -4.76
C VAL A 412 -6.06 4.41 -5.78
N CYS A 413 -7.18 3.84 -5.38
CA CYS A 413 -7.93 2.87 -6.17
C CYS A 413 -9.20 3.50 -6.75
N ASP A 414 -9.59 3.05 -7.95
CA ASP A 414 -10.91 3.32 -8.49
C ASP A 414 -11.99 2.42 -7.88
N SER A 415 -13.22 2.55 -8.37
CA SER A 415 -14.37 1.74 -7.94
C SER A 415 -14.28 0.26 -8.30
N GLU A 416 -13.30 -0.16 -9.10
CA GLU A 416 -13.04 -1.55 -9.44
C GLU A 416 -11.81 -2.10 -8.70
N MET A 417 -11.30 -1.35 -7.70
CA MET A 417 -10.09 -1.68 -6.94
C MET A 417 -8.81 -1.70 -7.79
N VAL A 418 -8.81 -1.06 -8.96
CA VAL A 418 -7.60 -0.88 -9.76
C VAL A 418 -6.80 0.30 -9.21
N ILE A 419 -5.50 0.10 -8.98
CA ILE A 419 -4.61 1.16 -8.52
C ILE A 419 -4.39 2.16 -9.66
N THR A 420 -4.64 3.44 -9.39
CA THR A 420 -4.48 4.55 -10.34
C THR A 420 -3.34 5.50 -9.96
N LYS A 421 -2.97 5.55 -8.68
CA LYS A 421 -1.88 6.39 -8.16
C LYS A 421 -1.30 5.79 -6.89
N VAL A 422 0.01 5.96 -6.69
CA VAL A 422 0.75 5.54 -5.50
C VAL A 422 1.60 6.71 -5.02
N PHE A 423 1.49 7.03 -3.73
CA PHE A 423 2.46 7.87 -3.04
C PHE A 423 3.26 6.99 -2.10
N SER A 424 4.59 7.11 -2.06
CA SER A 424 5.45 6.31 -1.19
C SER A 424 6.41 7.19 -0.41
N VAL A 425 6.71 6.79 0.84
CA VAL A 425 7.66 7.46 1.72
C VAL A 425 8.52 6.40 2.40
N GLU A 426 9.81 6.37 2.08
CA GLU A 426 10.77 5.43 2.69
C GLU A 426 11.10 5.83 4.13
N GLY A 427 11.54 4.87 4.96
CA GLY A 427 11.90 5.13 6.36
C GLY A 427 10.70 5.45 7.25
N THR A 428 9.50 5.04 6.83
CA THR A 428 8.25 5.36 7.52
C THR A 428 7.37 4.14 7.67
N VAL A 429 6.46 4.21 8.65
CA VAL A 429 5.40 3.23 8.87
C VAL A 429 4.06 3.94 8.76
N CYS A 430 3.11 3.30 8.08
CA CYS A 430 1.91 4.01 7.68
C CYS A 430 0.92 4.15 8.84
N GLY A 431 0.18 5.26 8.83
CA GLY A 431 -0.82 5.59 9.83
C GLY A 431 -2.21 5.66 9.21
N GLU A 432 -2.99 6.62 9.68
CA GLU A 432 -4.44 6.72 9.49
C GLU A 432 -4.82 7.57 8.27
N LEU A 433 -6.05 7.38 7.80
CA LEU A 433 -6.68 8.23 6.80
C LEU A 433 -7.82 9.01 7.44
N ALA A 434 -7.88 10.31 7.17
CA ALA A 434 -8.92 11.18 7.68
C ALA A 434 -9.36 12.21 6.64
N VAL A 435 -10.46 12.89 6.94
CA VAL A 435 -10.93 14.05 6.18
C VAL A 435 -10.86 15.27 7.10
N SER A 436 -10.19 16.34 6.66
CA SER A 436 -10.11 17.60 7.39
C SER A 436 -11.45 18.34 7.40
N ASP A 437 -11.60 19.31 8.30
CA ASP A 437 -12.83 20.12 8.40
C ASP A 437 -13.18 20.89 7.12
N ASP A 438 -12.17 21.26 6.32
CA ASP A 438 -12.36 21.91 5.03
C ASP A 438 -12.50 20.91 3.87
N GLY A 439 -12.67 19.63 4.19
CA GLY A 439 -13.00 18.56 3.27
C GLY A 439 -11.83 18.01 2.49
N GLY A 440 -10.57 18.28 2.89
CA GLY A 440 -9.37 17.69 2.29
C GLY A 440 -9.07 16.30 2.81
N LEU A 441 -8.37 15.49 2.02
CA LEU A 441 -7.89 14.18 2.45
C LEU A 441 -6.59 14.34 3.26
N LEU A 442 -6.52 13.70 4.42
CA LEU A 442 -5.33 13.62 5.26
C LEU A 442 -4.79 12.20 5.24
N TRP A 443 -3.51 12.05 4.92
CA TRP A 443 -2.77 10.80 5.05
C TRP A 443 -1.68 10.97 6.10
N ILE A 444 -1.84 10.26 7.21
CA ILE A 444 -0.96 10.36 8.37
C ILE A 444 0.02 9.20 8.31
N ILE A 445 1.31 9.48 8.43
CA ILE A 445 2.37 8.47 8.48
C ILE A 445 3.36 8.81 9.59
N HIS A 446 4.25 7.87 9.89
CA HIS A 446 5.19 8.01 10.99
C HIS A 446 6.62 7.74 10.50
N ARG A 447 7.51 8.72 10.60
CA ARG A 447 8.95 8.56 10.35
C ARG A 447 9.60 7.80 11.49
N ILE A 448 10.50 6.87 11.17
CA ILE A 448 11.28 6.16 12.17
C ILE A 448 12.51 7.00 12.53
N ASP A 449 12.60 7.45 13.78
CA ASP A 449 13.67 8.35 14.24
C ASP A 449 14.66 7.66 15.18
N ALA A 450 14.19 6.69 15.96
CA ALA A 450 15.08 5.88 16.80
C ALA A 450 14.51 4.50 17.05
N VAL A 451 15.40 3.53 17.29
CA VAL A 451 15.05 2.15 17.60
C VAL A 451 15.86 1.68 18.80
N LYS A 452 15.18 1.08 19.78
CA LYS A 452 15.82 0.50 20.96
C LYS A 452 15.34 -0.93 21.22
N PRO A 453 16.23 -1.92 21.34
CA PRO A 453 15.83 -3.27 21.70
C PRO A 453 15.42 -3.36 23.17
N GLN A 454 14.49 -4.26 23.48
CA GLN A 454 14.04 -4.51 24.86
C GLN A 454 14.73 -5.73 25.46
N TYR A 455 15.33 -5.62 26.65
CA TYR A 455 15.98 -6.75 27.34
C TYR A 455 14.95 -7.78 27.81
N LEU A 456 15.26 -9.08 27.67
CA LEU A 456 14.45 -10.23 28.12
C LEU A 456 13.03 -10.39 27.55
N LEU A 457 12.59 -9.49 26.67
CA LEU A 457 11.39 -9.71 25.84
C LEU A 457 11.74 -10.51 24.58
N SER A 458 10.72 -11.00 23.86
CA SER A 458 10.88 -11.86 22.67
C SER A 458 11.97 -11.34 21.73
N SER A 459 12.67 -12.23 21.01
CA SER A 459 13.76 -11.87 20.08
C SER A 459 13.31 -10.98 18.90
N CYS A 460 12.02 -10.67 18.82
CA CYS A 460 11.39 -9.84 17.80
C CYS A 460 10.76 -8.54 18.35
N MET A 461 11.19 -8.05 19.51
CA MET A 461 10.64 -6.82 20.11
C MET A 461 11.67 -5.68 20.20
N ALA A 462 11.26 -4.49 19.76
CA ALA A 462 11.96 -3.23 19.91
C ALA A 462 10.96 -2.09 20.17
N ASN A 463 11.41 -1.09 20.93
CA ASN A 463 10.76 0.21 21.00
C ASN A 463 11.17 1.00 19.76
N ILE A 464 10.19 1.45 18.99
CA ILE A 464 10.41 2.32 17.83
C ILE A 464 9.85 3.70 18.20
N TYR A 465 10.69 4.72 18.11
CA TYR A 465 10.31 6.11 18.32
C TYR A 465 10.04 6.77 16.98
N LEU A 466 8.88 7.40 16.90
CA LEU A 466 8.31 7.86 15.65
C LEU A 466 7.95 9.33 15.71
N THR A 467 8.16 10.08 14.62
CA THR A 467 7.57 11.41 14.39
C THR A 467 6.44 11.32 13.38
N GLU A 468 5.29 11.90 13.70
CA GLU A 468 4.13 11.94 12.82
C GLU A 468 4.28 13.00 11.71
N PHE A 469 3.88 12.64 10.49
CA PHE A 469 3.74 13.53 9.37
C PHE A 469 2.34 13.43 8.79
N THR A 470 1.73 14.58 8.56
CA THR A 470 0.42 14.68 7.92
C THR A 470 0.58 15.20 6.49
N PHE A 471 0.18 14.38 5.53
CA PHE A 471 0.12 14.73 4.11
C PHE A 471 -1.29 15.14 3.76
N ARG A 472 -1.44 16.38 3.28
CA ARG A 472 -2.74 16.93 2.91
C ARG A 472 -2.92 16.88 1.40
N MET A 473 -3.98 16.23 0.94
CA MET A 473 -4.34 16.13 -0.46
C MET A 473 -5.63 16.89 -0.79
N ASP A 474 -5.67 17.41 -2.01
CA ASP A 474 -6.85 18.07 -2.55
C ASP A 474 -7.96 17.04 -2.88
N PRO A 475 -9.20 17.50 -3.14
CA PRO A 475 -10.30 16.63 -3.54
C PRO A 475 -10.05 15.77 -4.79
N SER A 476 -9.07 16.14 -5.62
CA SER A 476 -8.68 15.42 -6.85
C SER A 476 -7.61 14.35 -6.58
N GLY A 477 -7.01 14.32 -5.39
CA GLY A 477 -5.95 13.40 -4.98
C GLY A 477 -4.55 13.88 -5.38
N TYR A 478 -4.30 15.19 -5.36
CA TYR A 478 -2.96 15.77 -5.46
C TYR A 478 -2.48 16.26 -4.10
N LEU A 479 -1.20 16.02 -3.81
CA LEU A 479 -0.55 16.52 -2.60
C LEU A 479 -0.51 18.06 -2.63
N ILE A 480 -1.11 18.70 -1.63
CA ILE A 480 -1.09 20.16 -1.43
C ILE A 480 0.06 20.53 -0.49
N ASP A 481 0.17 19.83 0.63
CA ASP A 481 1.00 20.22 1.75
C ASP A 481 1.48 19.01 2.55
N LYS A 482 2.59 19.18 3.27
CA LYS A 482 3.09 18.23 4.27
C LYS A 482 3.43 19.01 5.54
N SER A 483 2.98 18.51 6.69
CA SER A 483 3.34 19.07 7.99
C SER A 483 3.98 17.99 8.87
N GLU A 484 5.06 18.36 9.55
CA GLU A 484 5.61 17.60 10.67
C GLU A 484 4.83 17.98 11.92
N ASP A 485 4.28 16.99 12.61
CA ASP A 485 3.64 17.19 13.89
C ASP A 485 4.64 16.83 15.00
N GLU A 486 4.71 17.60 16.10
CA GLU A 486 5.61 17.31 17.25
C GLU A 486 5.21 16.04 18.04
N ASN A 487 4.38 15.21 17.41
CA ASN A 487 3.80 13.98 17.90
C ASN A 487 4.89 12.90 17.89
N HIS A 488 5.45 12.64 19.07
CA HIS A 488 6.36 11.51 19.26
C HIS A 488 5.56 10.30 19.75
N VAL A 489 5.61 9.19 19.01
CA VAL A 489 4.88 7.96 19.34
C VAL A 489 5.88 6.85 19.60
N GLN A 490 5.70 6.13 20.70
CA GLN A 490 6.37 4.84 20.91
C GLN A 490 5.49 3.74 20.33
N TRP A 491 6.03 3.04 19.34
CA TRP A 491 5.39 1.88 18.74
C TRP A 491 6.04 0.60 19.26
N ASP A 492 5.33 -0.10 20.14
CA ASP A 492 5.70 -1.44 20.59
C ASP A 492 5.24 -2.45 19.53
N GLN A 493 6.16 -2.85 18.66
CA GLN A 493 5.84 -3.79 17.59
C GLN A 493 6.26 -5.21 17.96
N TRP A 494 5.35 -6.17 17.83
CA TRP A 494 5.73 -7.52 17.42
C TRP A 494 6.12 -7.42 15.96
N LEU A 495 7.43 -7.43 15.66
CA LEU A 495 7.90 -7.36 14.28
C LEU A 495 7.16 -8.41 13.44
N TYR A 496 6.56 -7.99 12.32
CA TYR A 496 5.69 -8.79 11.43
C TYR A 496 6.36 -10.12 11.02
N GLN A 497 5.99 -11.22 11.67
CA GLN A 497 6.31 -12.56 11.17
C GLN A 497 5.46 -12.92 9.97
#